data_AF-A0A9P8FDP6-F1
#
_entry.id   AF-A0A9P8FDP6-F1
#
_cell.length_a   1.000
_cell.length_b   1.000
_cell.length_c   1.000
_cell.angle_alpha   90.00
_cell.angle_beta   90.00
_cell.angle_gamma   90.00
#
_symmetry.space_group_name_H-M   'P 1'
#
loop_
_entity.id
_entity.type
_entity.pdbx_description
1 polymer ?
#
loop_
_entity_poly.entity_id
_entity_poly.type
_entity_poly.pdbx_seq_one_letter_code
_entity_poly.pdbx_strand_id
1 'polypeptide(L)'
;GLRCPIDLKRGQYIDRYLGELITDGEADAREESGDFNKASYMFWLDKFAGDEDDPAELHKSDCFVADGEKMGGPTRFINHSCDPNCRLFTVSYNRFDRRIYDLAFFALENISAGTELTFDYMDPEEGEAGQAANDDMEEGGVAVDCLCGAKNCRGKLWM
;
A
#
# COMPACT_ATOMS: atom_id res chain seq x y z
N GLY A 1 0.07 -11.44 8.68
CA GLY A 1 1.31 -12.15 8.34
C GLY A 1 1.05 -13.20 7.28
N LEU A 2 1.48 -12.93 6.05
CA LEU A 2 1.41 -13.85 4.91
C LEU A 2 2.74 -14.60 4.75
N ARG A 3 2.71 -15.88 4.37
CA ARG A 3 3.90 -16.72 4.15
C ARG A 3 3.71 -17.55 2.87
N CYS A 4 4.77 -17.72 2.08
CA CYS A 4 4.74 -18.60 0.91
C CYS A 4 5.20 -20.03 1.29
N PRO A 5 4.50 -21.10 0.88
CA PRO A 5 4.89 -22.47 1.21
C PRO A 5 6.07 -23.00 0.38
N ILE A 6 6.56 -22.21 -0.57
CA ILE A 6 7.69 -22.54 -1.45
C ILE A 6 8.71 -21.40 -1.45
N ASP A 7 9.93 -21.69 -1.86
CA ASP A 7 10.98 -20.68 -2.02
C ASP A 7 10.61 -19.68 -3.14
N LEU A 8 10.87 -18.40 -2.89
CA LEU A 8 10.77 -17.33 -3.88
C LEU A 8 12.17 -16.86 -4.26
N LYS A 9 12.36 -16.52 -5.53
CA LYS A 9 13.61 -15.93 -6.03
C LYS A 9 13.54 -14.42 -6.05
N ARG A 10 14.69 -13.77 -5.90
CA ARG A 10 14.81 -12.32 -6.08
C ARG A 10 14.21 -11.89 -7.43
N GLY A 11 13.36 -10.86 -7.40
CA GLY A 11 12.65 -10.32 -8.57
C GLY A 11 11.42 -11.13 -8.99
N GLN A 12 11.08 -12.21 -8.28
CA GLN A 12 9.89 -13.00 -8.61
C GLN A 12 8.61 -12.25 -8.24
N TYR A 13 7.67 -12.21 -9.18
CA TYR A 13 6.30 -11.76 -8.93
C TYR A 13 5.62 -12.67 -7.91
N ILE A 14 4.97 -12.06 -6.92
CA ILE A 14 4.28 -12.76 -5.84
C ILE A 14 2.79 -12.81 -6.15
N ASP A 15 2.11 -11.67 -6.04
CA ASP A 15 0.69 -11.50 -6.34
C ASP A 15 0.35 -10.00 -6.37
N ARG A 16 -0.85 -9.64 -6.80
CA ARG A 16 -1.38 -8.27 -6.78
C ARG A 16 -2.02 -7.91 -5.44
N TYR A 17 -2.00 -6.64 -5.10
CA TYR A 17 -2.97 -6.10 -4.13
C TYR A 17 -4.32 -5.97 -4.82
N LEU A 18 -5.36 -6.56 -4.21
CA LEU A 18 -6.73 -6.52 -4.72
C LEU A 18 -7.63 -5.92 -3.64
N GLY A 19 -8.57 -5.09 -4.07
CA GLY A 19 -9.51 -4.36 -3.23
C GLY A 19 -10.74 -3.93 -4.01
N GLU A 20 -11.75 -3.42 -3.31
CA GLU A 20 -12.80 -2.62 -3.93
C GLU A 20 -12.18 -1.31 -4.44
N LEU A 21 -12.46 -0.93 -5.70
CA LEU A 21 -12.09 0.40 -6.18
C LEU A 21 -13.18 1.38 -5.78
N ILE A 22 -12.84 2.30 -4.89
CA ILE A 22 -13.72 3.32 -4.34
C ILE A 22 -13.19 4.72 -4.68
N THR A 23 -14.06 5.72 -4.63
CA THR A 23 -13.66 7.13 -4.77
C THR A 23 -13.06 7.64 -3.47
N ASP A 24 -12.28 8.71 -3.55
CA ASP A 24 -11.70 9.41 -2.40
C ASP A 24 -12.76 9.72 -1.31
N GLY A 25 -13.86 10.37 -1.67
CA GLY A 25 -14.93 10.65 -0.70
C GLY A 25 -15.67 9.43 -0.12
N GLU A 26 -15.55 8.24 -0.72
CA GLU A 26 -16.04 6.99 -0.10
C GLU A 26 -14.99 6.40 0.86
N ALA A 27 -13.69 6.61 0.59
CA ALA A 27 -12.63 6.27 1.52
C ALA A 27 -12.76 7.10 2.80
N ASP A 28 -12.91 8.42 2.68
CA ASP A 28 -13.13 9.32 3.82
C ASP A 28 -14.33 8.87 4.67
N ALA A 29 -15.46 8.59 4.03
CA ALA A 29 -16.67 8.12 4.73
C ALA A 29 -16.46 6.78 5.46
N ARG A 30 -15.61 5.90 4.93
CA ARG A 30 -15.25 4.62 5.60
C ARG A 30 -14.31 4.83 6.77
N GLU A 31 -13.39 5.79 6.68
CA GLU A 31 -12.47 6.13 7.77
C GLU A 31 -13.22 6.82 8.91
N GLU A 32 -14.10 7.78 8.62
CA GLU A 32 -14.94 8.48 9.61
C GLU A 32 -15.90 7.55 10.36
N SER A 33 -16.44 6.53 9.67
CA SER A 33 -17.34 5.54 10.27
C SER A 33 -16.61 4.35 10.92
N GLY A 34 -15.28 4.30 10.76
CA GLY A 34 -14.42 3.22 11.22
C GLY A 34 -14.06 3.31 12.71
N ASP A 35 -13.50 2.21 13.23
CA ASP A 35 -12.82 2.22 14.51
C ASP A 35 -11.38 2.71 14.30
N PHE A 36 -10.95 3.73 15.05
CA PHE A 36 -9.61 4.30 14.99
C PHE A 36 -8.48 3.28 15.28
N ASN A 37 -8.81 2.12 15.88
CA ASN A 37 -7.84 1.04 16.12
C ASN A 37 -7.73 0.00 15.00
N LYS A 38 -8.40 0.22 13.86
CA LYS A 38 -8.43 -0.74 12.77
C LYS A 38 -7.19 -0.62 11.88
N ALA A 39 -6.73 -1.75 11.34
CA ALA A 39 -5.71 -1.73 10.30
C ALA A 39 -6.26 -1.04 9.03
N SER A 40 -5.49 -0.12 8.45
CA SER A 40 -5.78 0.44 7.14
C SER A 40 -5.44 -0.58 6.05
N TYR A 41 -6.37 -0.75 5.10
CA TYR A 41 -6.24 -1.61 3.92
C TYR A 41 -6.36 -0.80 2.62
N MET A 42 -6.19 0.51 2.72
CA MET A 42 -6.41 1.44 1.62
C MET A 42 -5.08 1.78 0.93
N PHE A 43 -5.11 1.77 -0.40
CA PHE A 43 -4.06 2.28 -1.25
C PHE A 43 -4.62 3.29 -2.24
N TRP A 44 -4.18 4.55 -2.13
CA TRP A 44 -4.49 5.56 -3.12
C TRP A 44 -3.80 5.23 -4.45
N LEU A 45 -4.55 5.36 -5.55
CA LEU A 45 -4.08 5.11 -6.90
C LEU A 45 -3.74 6.43 -7.61
N ASP A 46 -2.90 7.25 -6.98
CA ASP A 46 -2.52 8.60 -7.38
C ASP A 46 -1.15 8.70 -8.05
N LYS A 47 -0.49 7.57 -8.36
CA LYS A 47 0.86 7.51 -8.98
C LYS A 47 1.03 8.41 -10.20
N PHE A 48 -0.05 8.53 -10.97
CA PHE A 48 -0.09 9.26 -12.22
C PHE A 48 -0.89 10.57 -12.11
N ALA A 49 -1.25 11.00 -10.90
CA ALA A 49 -1.72 12.35 -10.67
C ALA A 49 -0.61 13.35 -11.03
N GLY A 50 -0.99 14.50 -11.58
CA GLY A 50 -0.06 15.54 -11.99
C GLY A 50 -0.18 16.78 -11.11
N ASP A 51 0.20 17.92 -11.68
CA ASP A 51 0.06 19.22 -11.02
C ASP A 51 -1.43 19.57 -10.86
N GLU A 52 -1.87 19.87 -9.63
CA GLU A 52 -3.27 20.21 -9.34
C GLU A 52 -3.69 21.55 -9.93
N ASP A 53 -2.72 22.45 -10.17
CA ASP A 53 -2.98 23.75 -10.81
C ASP A 53 -3.14 23.63 -12.34
N ASP A 54 -2.78 22.50 -12.95
CA ASP A 54 -2.95 22.26 -14.39
C ASP A 54 -4.25 21.48 -14.69
N PRO A 55 -5.27 22.12 -15.28
CA PRO A 55 -6.54 21.45 -15.59
C PRO A 55 -6.43 20.37 -16.68
N ALA A 56 -5.27 20.22 -17.33
CA ALA A 56 -5.00 19.15 -18.28
C ALA A 56 -4.43 17.87 -17.61
N GLU A 57 -3.93 17.97 -16.38
CA GLU A 57 -3.42 16.84 -15.62
C GLU A 57 -4.51 16.14 -14.80
N LEU A 58 -4.20 14.92 -14.36
CA LEU A 58 -5.09 14.15 -13.51
C LEU A 58 -4.98 14.66 -12.06
N HIS A 59 -6.10 15.09 -11.48
CA HIS A 59 -6.16 15.54 -10.09
C HIS A 59 -6.22 14.35 -9.11
N LYS A 60 -5.64 14.50 -7.90
CA LYS A 60 -5.64 13.42 -6.88
C LYS A 60 -7.05 13.03 -6.46
N SER A 61 -7.96 13.99 -6.31
CA SER A 61 -9.36 13.72 -5.94
C SER A 61 -10.15 12.92 -6.99
N ASP A 62 -9.67 12.88 -8.24
CA ASP A 62 -10.28 12.11 -9.33
C ASP A 62 -9.72 10.68 -9.41
N CYS A 63 -8.71 10.35 -8.61
CA CYS A 63 -8.12 9.03 -8.52
C CYS A 63 -8.98 8.08 -7.66
N PHE A 64 -8.75 6.79 -7.82
CA PHE A 64 -9.42 5.77 -7.03
C PHE A 64 -8.57 5.35 -5.84
N VAL A 65 -9.21 4.78 -4.83
CA VAL A 65 -8.59 4.10 -3.71
C VAL A 65 -8.91 2.61 -3.83
N ALA A 66 -7.90 1.76 -3.70
CA ALA A 66 -8.07 0.32 -3.59
C ALA A 66 -8.21 -0.08 -2.12
N ASP A 67 -9.42 -0.47 -1.71
CA ASP A 67 -9.73 -0.88 -0.34
C ASP A 67 -9.83 -2.41 -0.23
N GLY A 68 -8.82 -3.02 0.40
CA GLY A 68 -8.75 -4.46 0.64
C GLY A 68 -9.54 -4.94 1.86
N GLU A 69 -10.26 -4.08 2.58
CA GLU A 69 -10.82 -4.41 3.88
C GLU A 69 -11.85 -5.54 3.82
N LYS A 70 -12.89 -5.40 2.98
CA LYS A 70 -14.00 -6.37 2.88
C LYS A 70 -13.79 -7.39 1.77
N MET A 71 -13.21 -6.95 0.65
CA MET A 71 -12.95 -7.78 -0.53
C MET A 71 -11.49 -7.61 -0.93
N GLY A 72 -10.74 -8.70 -1.04
CA GLY A 72 -9.33 -8.61 -1.41
C GLY A 72 -8.64 -9.97 -1.55
N GLY A 73 -7.39 -9.93 -1.99
CA GLY A 73 -6.54 -11.11 -2.13
C GLY A 73 -5.76 -11.45 -0.85
N PRO A 74 -4.93 -12.52 -0.86
CA PRO A 74 -4.07 -12.87 0.27
C PRO A 74 -3.07 -11.76 0.67
N THR A 75 -2.71 -10.90 -0.28
CA THR A 75 -1.75 -9.80 -0.14
C THR A 75 -2.18 -8.74 0.88
N ARG A 76 -3.48 -8.62 1.18
CA ARG A 76 -3.99 -7.77 2.28
C ARG A 76 -3.44 -8.13 3.66
N PHE A 77 -2.86 -9.33 3.81
CA PHE A 77 -2.29 -9.82 5.06
C PHE A 77 -0.75 -9.71 5.14
N ILE A 78 -0.10 -9.13 4.14
CA ILE A 78 1.34 -8.84 4.18
C ILE A 78 1.55 -7.71 5.19
N ASN A 79 2.42 -7.93 6.16
CA ASN A 79 2.66 -6.99 7.25
C ASN A 79 3.78 -6.00 6.90
N HIS A 80 3.87 -4.93 7.68
CA HIS A 80 4.96 -3.98 7.61
C HIS A 80 6.30 -4.57 8.11
N SER A 81 7.41 -4.18 7.48
CA SER A 81 8.76 -4.25 8.04
C SER A 81 9.59 -3.04 7.62
N CYS A 82 10.40 -2.50 8.54
CA CYS A 82 11.43 -1.49 8.22
C CYS A 82 12.66 -2.10 7.51
N ASP A 83 12.75 -3.42 7.45
CA ASP A 83 13.70 -4.20 6.64
C ASP A 83 12.89 -5.26 5.88
N PRO A 84 12.17 -4.87 4.81
CA PRO A 84 11.24 -5.75 4.13
C PRO A 84 11.92 -6.70 3.13
N ASN A 85 11.27 -7.82 2.83
CA ASN A 85 11.72 -8.76 1.80
C ASN A 85 10.88 -8.70 0.52
N CYS A 86 9.76 -7.97 0.53
CA CYS A 86 8.91 -7.70 -0.63
C CYS A 86 8.79 -6.19 -0.86
N ARG A 87 8.45 -5.82 -2.09
CA ARG A 87 8.11 -4.44 -2.45
C ARG A 87 6.89 -4.41 -3.36
N LEU A 88 6.09 -3.36 -3.20
CA LEU A 88 4.91 -3.08 -4.02
C LEU A 88 5.31 -2.18 -5.19
N PHE A 89 4.89 -2.54 -6.40
CA PHE A 89 5.18 -1.81 -7.63
C PHE A 89 3.89 -1.41 -8.33
N THR A 90 3.89 -0.21 -8.91
CA THR A 90 2.83 0.20 -9.83
C THR A 90 3.01 -0.46 -11.19
N VAL A 91 2.00 -1.20 -11.64
CA VAL A 91 1.99 -1.89 -12.94
C VAL A 91 0.81 -1.41 -13.76
N SER A 92 1.07 -0.58 -14.76
CA SER A 92 0.04 -0.08 -15.68
C SER A 92 0.13 -0.79 -17.04
N TYR A 93 -0.96 -1.46 -17.41
CA TYR A 93 -1.18 -2.01 -18.75
C TYR A 93 -2.08 -1.12 -19.61
N ASN A 94 -2.86 -0.24 -18.96
CA ASN A 94 -3.88 0.57 -19.60
C ASN A 94 -3.30 1.94 -20.01
N ARG A 95 -3.30 2.22 -21.32
CA ARG A 95 -2.87 3.53 -21.84
C ARG A 95 -4.00 4.56 -21.91
N PHE A 96 -5.25 4.13 -21.73
CA PHE A 96 -6.43 4.99 -21.94
C PHE A 96 -6.96 5.61 -20.65
N ASP A 97 -6.75 4.96 -19.50
CA ASP A 97 -7.14 5.50 -18.20
C ASP A 97 -5.99 5.36 -17.22
N ARG A 98 -5.36 6.50 -16.87
CA ARG A 98 -4.24 6.60 -15.93
C ARG A 98 -4.66 6.34 -14.48
N ARG A 99 -5.97 6.38 -14.17
CA ARG A 99 -6.52 6.20 -12.81
C ARG A 99 -6.60 4.73 -12.38
N ILE A 100 -6.49 3.80 -13.33
CA ILE A 100 -6.69 2.36 -13.08
C ILE A 100 -5.42 1.63 -13.48
N TYR A 101 -4.67 1.20 -12.46
CA TYR A 101 -3.48 0.39 -12.59
C TYR A 101 -3.41 -0.64 -11.46
N ASP A 102 -2.52 -1.62 -11.64
CA ASP A 102 -2.34 -2.69 -10.67
C ASP A 102 -1.23 -2.32 -9.68
N LEU A 103 -1.40 -2.75 -8.43
CA LEU A 103 -0.33 -2.78 -7.44
C LEU A 103 0.14 -4.23 -7.31
N ALA A 104 1.42 -4.50 -7.55
CA ALA A 104 1.97 -5.86 -7.59
C ALA A 104 3.18 -6.04 -6.67
N PHE A 105 3.19 -7.13 -5.90
CA PHE A 105 4.31 -7.46 -5.03
C PHE A 105 5.37 -8.28 -5.76
N PHE A 106 6.63 -7.91 -5.53
CA PHE A 106 7.80 -8.64 -6.00
C PHE A 106 8.77 -8.89 -4.84
N ALA A 107 9.47 -10.02 -4.89
CA ALA A 107 10.50 -10.34 -3.91
C ALA A 107 11.77 -9.50 -4.14
N LEU A 108 12.27 -8.82 -3.10
CA LEU A 108 13.51 -8.04 -3.15
C LEU A 108 14.77 -8.91 -3.05
N GLU A 109 14.62 -10.12 -2.52
CA GLU A 109 15.67 -11.10 -2.28
C GLU A 109 15.18 -12.54 -2.49
N ASN A 110 16.06 -13.52 -2.28
CA ASN A 110 15.62 -14.92 -2.24
C ASN A 110 14.96 -15.17 -0.87
N ILE A 111 13.69 -15.57 -0.87
CA ILE A 111 12.90 -15.78 0.34
C ILE A 111 12.67 -17.28 0.48
N SER A 112 13.04 -17.85 1.63
CA SER A 112 12.82 -19.28 1.90
C SER A 112 11.35 -19.57 2.18
N ALA A 113 10.90 -20.77 1.85
CA ALA A 113 9.57 -21.26 2.21
C ALA A 113 9.27 -21.05 3.72
N GLY A 114 8.10 -20.52 4.02
CA GLY A 114 7.65 -20.25 5.39
C GLY A 114 8.15 -18.94 6.00
N THR A 115 9.05 -18.20 5.34
CA THR A 115 9.41 -16.85 5.77
C THR A 115 8.22 -15.91 5.59
N GLU A 116 7.99 -15.03 6.57
CA GLU A 116 6.94 -14.02 6.49
C GLU A 116 7.26 -13.00 5.40
N LEU A 117 6.29 -12.75 4.53
CA LEU A 117 6.36 -11.71 3.52
C LEU A 117 6.03 -10.37 4.18
N THR A 118 6.89 -9.39 3.98
CA THR A 118 6.75 -8.04 4.52
C THR A 118 7.13 -6.98 3.50
N PHE A 119 6.49 -5.81 3.57
CA PHE A 119 6.85 -4.65 2.76
C PHE A 119 6.91 -3.39 3.62
N ASP A 120 7.55 -2.34 3.14
CA ASP A 120 7.49 -1.05 3.83
C ASP A 120 6.17 -0.38 3.48
N TYR A 121 5.39 0.00 4.48
CA TYR A 121 4.10 0.65 4.29
C TYR A 121 4.26 2.11 3.84
N MET A 122 5.48 2.64 3.94
CA MET A 122 5.84 4.02 3.65
C MET A 122 6.90 4.12 2.55
N ASP A 123 7.12 3.05 1.76
CA ASP A 123 8.21 2.98 0.78
C ASP A 123 8.23 4.25 -0.12
N PRO A 124 9.23 5.13 0.02
CA PRO A 124 9.26 6.41 -0.69
C PRO A 124 9.74 6.27 -2.14
N GLU A 125 10.24 5.09 -2.52
CA GLU A 125 11.17 4.97 -3.62
C GLU A 125 10.49 4.65 -4.98
N GLU A 126 9.15 4.55 -5.02
CA GLU A 126 8.37 4.79 -6.23
C GLU A 126 7.54 6.07 -6.05
N GLY A 127 8.19 7.24 -6.08
CA GLY A 127 7.59 8.59 -6.01
C GLY A 127 6.06 8.63 -5.98
N GLU A 128 5.51 8.74 -4.77
CA GLU A 128 4.07 8.96 -4.54
C GLU A 128 3.14 7.81 -5.02
N ALA A 129 3.45 6.56 -4.68
CA ALA A 129 2.42 5.50 -4.61
C ALA A 129 2.76 4.53 -3.49
N GLY A 130 2.13 4.73 -2.35
CA GLY A 130 2.45 4.05 -1.10
C GLY A 130 2.25 4.90 0.14
N GLN A 131 1.79 6.15 0.01
CA GLN A 131 1.22 6.86 1.16
C GLN A 131 -0.16 6.23 1.40
N ALA A 132 -0.23 5.24 2.28
CA ALA A 132 -1.40 5.22 3.17
C ALA A 132 -1.41 6.61 3.82
N ALA A 133 -2.43 7.40 3.54
CA ALA A 133 -2.53 8.83 3.81
C ALA A 133 -1.78 9.25 5.09
N ASN A 134 -0.72 10.05 4.93
CA ASN A 134 -0.09 10.73 6.07
C ASN A 134 -0.58 12.16 6.24
N ASP A 135 -1.43 12.66 5.34
CA ASP A 135 -1.88 14.05 5.41
C ASP A 135 -2.89 14.30 6.55
N ASP A 136 -3.54 13.25 7.08
CA ASP A 136 -4.51 13.39 8.18
C ASP A 136 -4.00 12.95 9.56
N MET A 137 -2.72 12.56 9.69
CA MET A 137 -2.14 12.25 11.00
C MET A 137 -1.82 13.49 11.86
N GLU A 138 -2.07 14.71 11.35
CA GLU A 138 -1.78 15.95 12.10
C GLU A 138 -2.82 16.33 13.18
N GLU A 139 -4.02 15.74 13.26
CA GLU A 139 -4.94 16.06 14.37
C GLU A 139 -5.67 14.83 14.94
N GLY A 140 -4.96 14.00 15.71
CA GLY A 140 -5.58 13.06 16.67
C GLY A 140 -5.41 11.56 16.40
N GLY A 141 -4.66 11.16 15.36
CA GLY A 141 -4.36 9.76 15.08
C GLY A 141 -3.48 9.10 16.16
N VAL A 142 -3.84 7.88 16.59
CA VAL A 142 -3.02 7.10 17.53
C VAL A 142 -1.82 6.52 16.76
N ALA A 143 -0.62 6.99 17.08
CA ALA A 143 0.62 6.48 16.49
C ALA A 143 0.82 4.98 16.81
N VAL A 144 0.59 4.11 15.83
CA VAL A 144 0.69 2.65 15.96
C VAL A 144 2.16 2.21 16.06
N ASP A 145 2.48 1.45 17.10
CA ASP A 145 3.83 0.91 17.31
C ASP A 145 4.22 -0.09 16.21
N CYS A 146 5.44 0.06 15.68
CA CYS A 146 6.02 -0.91 14.76
C CYS A 146 6.66 -2.06 15.54
N LEU A 147 6.16 -3.28 15.30
CA LEU A 147 6.62 -4.52 15.93
C LEU A 147 7.35 -5.44 14.95
N CYS A 148 7.96 -4.90 13.88
CA CYS A 148 8.59 -5.69 12.83
C CYS A 148 9.84 -6.48 13.29
N GLY A 149 10.47 -6.07 14.39
CA GLY A 149 11.67 -6.73 14.93
C GLY A 149 12.97 -6.45 14.16
N ALA A 150 12.93 -5.61 13.11
CA ALA A 150 14.12 -5.22 12.36
C ALA A 150 15.08 -4.38 13.22
N LYS A 151 16.39 -4.52 12.98
CA LYS A 151 17.42 -3.77 13.73
C LYS A 151 17.35 -2.26 13.49
N ASN A 152 16.90 -1.86 12.31
CA ASN A 152 16.68 -0.50 11.85
C ASN A 152 15.21 -0.08 11.98
N CYS A 153 14.44 -0.69 12.90
CA CYS A 153 13.03 -0.34 13.11
C CYS A 153 12.84 1.14 13.44
N ARG A 154 11.89 1.81 12.77
CA ARG A 154 11.52 3.22 12.98
C ARG A 154 10.66 3.44 14.22
N GLY A 155 10.19 2.37 14.87
CA GLY A 155 9.41 2.40 16.10
C GLY A 155 7.92 2.66 15.91
N LYS A 156 7.50 3.33 14.84
CA LYS A 156 6.10 3.55 14.45
C LYS A 156 5.85 3.06 13.02
N LEU A 157 4.62 2.66 12.71
CA LEU A 157 4.26 2.19 11.35
C LEU A 157 4.29 3.32 10.31
N TRP A 158 3.92 4.54 10.72
CA TRP A 158 3.64 5.69 9.84
C TRP A 158 4.61 6.86 10.11
N MET A 159 5.92 6.57 10.19
CA MET A 159 6.97 7.55 10.51
C MET A 159 8.25 7.25 9.73
#